data_AF-A0A316G064-F1
#
_entry.id   AF-A0A316G064-F1
#
_cell.length_a   1.000
_cell.length_b   1.000
_cell.length_c   1.000
_cell.angle_alpha   90.00
_cell.angle_beta   90.00
_cell.angle_gamma   90.00
#
_symmetry.space_group_name_H-M   'P 1'
#
loop_
_entity.id
_entity.type
_entity.pdbx_description
1 polymer ?
#
loop_
_entity_poly.entity_id
_entity_poly.type
_entity_poly.pdbx_seq_one_letter_code
_entity_poly.pdbx_strand_id
1 'polypeptide(L)'
;MLKIVLQSIKSIIIAITLSIALQSCTSESTTNQAANDKTGPQSTSREQSTSREQSLTDSISNISDPQLTDDQKQAIKRLEWVNTTDIEKEIQSAIKNNDFRLYVLASRGNPMPGIAVDQQQALAKLCGTKFIPGAGDTLLNQYHQTLMEKALTYAEQFNQTLSTHCKSNPLDE
;
A
#
# COMPACT_ATOMS: atom_id res chain seq x y z
N MET A 1 57.37 -11.19 28.77
CA MET A 1 57.12 -10.33 27.60
C MET A 1 56.17 -11.10 26.69
N LEU A 2 54.85 -11.00 26.79
CA LEU A 2 54.04 -9.96 26.14
C LEU A 2 52.58 -10.01 26.70
N LYS A 3 52.42 -9.96 28.01
CA LYS A 3 51.19 -9.40 28.63
C LYS A 3 51.51 -7.92 28.85
N ILE A 4 50.57 -7.01 28.59
CA ILE A 4 50.72 -5.53 28.50
C ILE A 4 50.87 -5.07 27.04
N VAL A 5 49.76 -4.97 26.29
CA VAL A 5 49.47 -3.88 25.32
C VAL A 5 47.95 -3.92 25.03
N LEU A 6 47.22 -2.96 25.59
CA LEU A 6 45.89 -2.44 25.19
C LEU A 6 44.65 -3.36 25.32
N GLN A 7 44.20 -3.66 26.55
CA GLN A 7 43.03 -2.98 27.14
C GLN A 7 43.27 -1.47 27.33
N SER A 8 42.62 -0.62 26.54
CA SER A 8 42.50 0.86 26.68
C SER A 8 41.95 1.38 25.34
N ILE A 9 40.85 2.12 25.18
CA ILE A 9 40.10 3.04 26.03
C ILE A 9 38.66 3.07 25.52
N LYS A 10 37.70 2.69 26.38
CA LYS A 10 36.33 3.19 26.33
C LYS A 10 36.42 4.71 26.51
N SER A 11 36.09 5.51 25.50
CA SER A 11 35.55 6.88 25.58
C SER A 11 35.78 7.62 24.26
N ILE A 12 34.80 7.61 23.36
CA ILE A 12 34.53 8.78 22.50
C ILE A 12 33.01 8.96 22.45
N ILE A 13 32.51 9.57 23.53
CA ILE A 13 31.27 10.33 23.52
C ILE A 13 31.61 11.61 22.76
N ILE A 14 31.05 11.80 21.57
CA ILE A 14 30.95 13.14 20.98
C ILE A 14 29.47 13.40 20.73
N ALA A 15 28.91 14.14 21.69
CA ALA A 15 27.70 14.90 21.52
C ALA A 15 27.91 15.92 20.40
N ILE A 16 27.07 15.87 19.36
CA ILE A 16 26.86 17.02 18.48
C ILE A 16 25.38 17.37 18.61
N THR A 17 25.08 18.12 19.67
CA THR A 17 23.91 18.98 19.74
C THR A 17 24.20 20.21 18.91
N LEU A 18 23.52 20.37 17.77
CA LEU A 18 23.43 21.67 17.10
C LEU A 18 21.95 22.07 17.00
N SER A 19 21.56 22.93 17.93
CA SER A 19 20.31 23.66 17.91
C SER A 19 20.25 24.56 16.69
N ILE A 20 19.24 24.39 15.84
CA ILE A 20 18.78 25.45 14.95
C ILE A 20 17.34 25.75 15.37
N ALA A 21 17.22 26.78 16.21
CA ALA A 21 15.98 27.51 16.39
C ALA A 21 15.81 28.41 15.17
N LEU A 22 14.77 28.17 14.37
CA LEU A 22 14.27 29.14 13.41
C LEU A 22 12.90 29.60 13.90
N GLN A 23 12.90 30.82 14.43
CA GLN A 23 11.73 31.65 14.60
C GLN A 23 11.18 31.98 13.20
N SER A 24 9.88 31.78 13.01
CA SER A 24 9.14 32.40 11.91
C SER A 24 7.95 33.10 12.53
N CYS A 25 8.10 34.41 12.70
CA CYS A 25 6.99 35.35 12.77
C CYS A 25 6.50 35.57 11.34
N THR A 26 5.21 35.35 11.05
CA THR A 26 4.50 36.12 10.02
C THR A 26 2.97 36.08 10.22
N SER A 27 2.45 37.28 10.47
CA SER A 27 1.21 37.89 9.96
C SER A 27 -0.17 37.25 10.21
N GLU A 28 -0.87 37.88 11.16
CA GLU A 28 -2.20 38.48 11.04
C GLU A 28 -2.86 38.48 9.65
N SER A 29 -4.05 37.87 9.54
CA SER A 29 -5.12 38.33 8.65
C SER A 29 -6.47 37.96 9.25
N THR A 30 -7.26 39.01 9.43
CA THR A 30 -8.64 39.03 9.89
C THR A 30 -9.57 38.41 8.85
N THR A 31 -10.50 37.56 9.30
CA THR A 31 -11.85 37.56 8.73
C THR A 31 -12.85 37.13 9.80
N ASN A 32 -13.72 38.07 10.17
CA ASN A 32 -14.93 37.79 10.93
C ASN A 32 -15.89 37.00 10.05
N GLN A 33 -16.53 35.96 10.58
CA GLN A 33 -17.98 35.82 10.45
C GLN A 33 -18.54 34.85 11.49
N ALA A 34 -19.52 35.38 12.21
CA ALA A 34 -20.30 34.72 13.25
C ALA A 34 -21.32 33.77 12.65
N ALA A 35 -21.59 32.64 13.32
CA ALA A 35 -22.93 32.06 13.42
C ALA A 35 -22.99 30.97 14.51
N ASN A 36 -23.62 31.37 15.61
CA ASN A 36 -24.66 30.66 16.35
C ASN A 36 -24.35 29.56 17.38
N ASP A 37 -25.17 29.69 18.43
CA ASP A 37 -25.10 29.15 19.77
C ASP A 37 -25.84 27.80 19.92
N LYS A 38 -25.46 27.11 21.00
CA LYS A 38 -25.90 25.85 21.63
C LYS A 38 -27.34 25.39 21.35
N THR A 39 -27.53 24.06 21.28
CA THR A 39 -28.04 23.23 22.41
C THR A 39 -27.90 21.72 22.11
N GLY A 40 -27.45 20.91 23.08
CA GLY A 40 -27.66 19.44 23.10
C GLY A 40 -29.07 19.09 23.61
N PRO A 41 -29.41 17.83 23.98
CA PRO A 41 -28.55 16.67 24.21
C PRO A 41 -29.08 15.30 23.67
N GLN A 42 -28.29 14.24 23.95
CA GLN A 42 -28.73 12.90 24.41
C GLN A 42 -28.70 11.71 23.42
N SER A 43 -27.96 10.67 23.86
CA SER A 43 -28.10 9.20 23.66
C SER A 43 -28.38 8.68 22.24
N THR A 44 -27.67 7.70 21.70
CA THR A 44 -27.66 6.31 22.18
C THR A 44 -26.53 5.50 21.52
N SER A 45 -26.14 4.47 22.26
CA SER A 45 -25.21 3.40 21.92
C SER A 45 -25.62 2.58 20.69
N ARG A 46 -24.60 1.95 20.09
CA ARG A 46 -24.65 0.65 19.38
C ARG A 46 -25.05 0.67 17.90
N GLU A 47 -24.05 0.80 17.03
CA GLU A 47 -24.06 0.24 15.67
C GLU A 47 -22.61 -0.04 15.25
N GLN A 48 -22.10 -1.22 15.65
CA GLN A 48 -20.76 -1.69 15.31
C GLN A 48 -20.88 -3.12 14.80
N SER A 49 -21.65 -3.30 13.72
CA SER A 49 -21.81 -4.59 13.02
C SER A 49 -22.68 -4.41 11.77
N THR A 50 -22.25 -3.60 10.80
CA THR A 50 -23.03 -3.40 9.55
C THR A 50 -22.15 -3.21 8.31
N SER A 51 -20.85 -2.95 8.48
CA SER A 51 -19.91 -2.68 7.38
C SER A 51 -19.55 -3.91 6.55
N ARG A 52 -19.76 -5.13 7.05
CA ARG A 52 -19.43 -6.37 6.33
C ARG A 52 -20.57 -6.89 5.45
N GLU A 53 -21.82 -6.67 5.84
CA GLU A 53 -22.99 -7.09 5.05
C GLU A 53 -23.28 -6.13 3.88
N GLN A 54 -23.12 -4.82 4.08
CA GLN A 54 -23.31 -3.83 3.01
C GLN A 54 -22.31 -3.97 1.85
N SER A 55 -21.05 -4.33 2.15
CA SER A 55 -20.04 -4.56 1.11
C SER A 55 -20.33 -5.79 0.24
N LEU A 56 -21.04 -6.79 0.77
CA LEU A 56 -21.42 -7.98 0.01
C LEU A 56 -22.64 -7.71 -0.88
N THR A 57 -23.64 -6.98 -0.38
CA THR A 57 -24.84 -6.67 -1.17
C THR A 57 -24.54 -5.77 -2.37
N ASP A 58 -23.61 -4.84 -2.23
CA ASP A 58 -23.18 -3.95 -3.33
C ASP A 58 -22.31 -4.69 -4.35
N SER A 59 -21.57 -5.73 -3.94
CA SER A 59 -20.80 -6.56 -4.86
C SER A 59 -21.71 -7.49 -5.66
N ILE A 60 -22.77 -8.03 -5.04
CA ILE A 60 -23.74 -8.92 -5.68
C ILE A 60 -24.59 -8.18 -6.73
N SER A 61 -25.07 -6.96 -6.43
CA SER A 61 -25.87 -6.18 -7.38
C SER A 61 -25.07 -5.78 -8.63
N ASN A 62 -23.78 -5.47 -8.47
CA ASN A 62 -22.89 -5.08 -9.56
C ASN A 62 -22.38 -6.26 -10.43
N ILE A 63 -22.37 -7.49 -9.89
CA ILE A 63 -22.05 -8.72 -10.65
C ILE A 63 -23.28 -9.27 -11.39
N SER A 64 -24.47 -8.87 -10.96
CA SER A 64 -25.75 -9.32 -11.52
C SER A 64 -26.16 -8.62 -12.82
N ASP A 65 -25.25 -7.88 -13.46
CA ASP A 65 -25.49 -7.30 -14.78
C ASP A 65 -25.83 -8.42 -15.78
N PRO A 66 -27.06 -8.43 -16.36
CA PRO A 66 -27.48 -9.47 -17.29
C PRO A 66 -26.65 -9.51 -18.57
N GLN A 67 -25.80 -8.52 -18.84
CA GLN A 67 -24.91 -8.49 -20.00
C GLN A 67 -23.55 -9.18 -19.80
N LEU A 68 -23.19 -9.57 -18.58
CA LEU A 68 -21.91 -10.24 -18.33
C LEU A 68 -21.99 -11.75 -18.58
N THR A 69 -21.02 -12.28 -19.34
CA THR A 69 -20.79 -13.72 -19.45
C THR A 69 -20.26 -14.29 -18.14
N ASP A 70 -20.37 -15.60 -17.95
CA ASP A 70 -19.88 -16.25 -16.73
C ASP A 70 -18.37 -16.08 -16.55
N ASP A 71 -17.61 -16.10 -17.65
CA ASP A 71 -16.16 -15.83 -17.64
C ASP A 71 -15.84 -14.41 -17.15
N GLN A 72 -16.65 -13.43 -17.58
CA GLN A 72 -16.50 -12.04 -17.15
C GLN A 72 -16.87 -11.87 -15.67
N LYS A 73 -17.96 -12.49 -15.21
CA LYS A 73 -18.32 -12.52 -13.78
C LYS A 73 -17.22 -13.14 -12.95
N GLN A 74 -16.61 -14.21 -13.44
CA GLN A 74 -15.51 -14.85 -12.73
C GLN A 74 -14.23 -14.01 -12.73
N ALA A 75 -13.96 -13.25 -13.80
CA ALA A 75 -12.86 -12.28 -13.81
C ALA A 75 -13.04 -11.21 -12.72
N ILE A 76 -14.25 -10.64 -12.60
CA ILE A 76 -14.57 -9.68 -11.53
C ILE A 76 -14.35 -10.31 -10.15
N LYS A 77 -14.90 -11.52 -9.92
CA LYS A 77 -14.76 -12.24 -8.65
C LYS A 77 -13.30 -12.50 -8.26
N ARG A 78 -12.44 -12.80 -9.23
CA ARG A 78 -11.00 -13.02 -8.97
C ARG A 78 -10.27 -11.76 -8.50
N LEU A 79 -10.86 -10.58 -8.66
CA LEU A 79 -10.27 -9.31 -8.26
C LEU A 79 -10.85 -8.76 -6.95
N GLU A 80 -11.93 -9.34 -6.42
CA GLU A 80 -12.62 -8.87 -5.21
C GLU A 80 -11.75 -8.88 -3.94
N TRP A 81 -10.65 -9.66 -3.92
CA TRP A 81 -9.73 -9.73 -2.79
C TRP A 81 -9.23 -8.34 -2.35
N VAL A 82 -9.12 -7.39 -3.29
CA VAL A 82 -8.67 -6.01 -3.03
C VAL A 82 -9.58 -5.25 -2.06
N ASN A 83 -10.84 -5.66 -1.90
CA ASN A 83 -11.76 -5.03 -0.95
C ASN A 83 -11.51 -5.46 0.50
N THR A 84 -10.82 -6.57 0.72
CA THR A 84 -10.65 -7.18 2.04
C THR A 84 -9.20 -7.28 2.50
N THR A 85 -8.25 -7.04 1.60
CA THR A 85 -6.83 -7.14 1.91
C THR A 85 -6.34 -5.96 2.74
N ASP A 86 -5.50 -6.27 3.73
CA ASP A 86 -4.71 -5.31 4.49
C ASP A 86 -3.29 -5.28 3.93
N ILE A 87 -2.93 -4.19 3.26
CA ILE A 87 -1.64 -4.09 2.58
C ILE A 87 -0.45 -4.10 3.53
N GLU A 88 -0.56 -3.45 4.70
CA GLU A 88 0.54 -3.38 5.66
C GLU A 88 0.85 -4.78 6.18
N LYS A 89 -0.18 -5.54 6.51
CA LYS A 89 -0.04 -6.93 6.94
C LYS A 89 0.59 -7.82 5.86
N GLU A 90 0.18 -7.67 4.62
CA GLU A 90 0.75 -8.44 3.49
C GLU A 90 2.22 -8.10 3.25
N ILE A 91 2.59 -6.81 3.31
CA ILE A 91 4.00 -6.38 3.20
C ILE A 91 4.84 -6.99 4.32
N GLN A 92 4.37 -6.90 5.58
CA GLN A 92 5.10 -7.48 6.72
C GLN A 92 5.25 -9.00 6.61
N SER A 93 4.20 -9.68 6.14
CA SER A 93 4.24 -11.12 5.88
C SER A 93 5.26 -11.46 4.80
N ALA A 94 5.27 -10.72 3.69
CA ALA A 94 6.20 -10.93 2.58
C ALA A 94 7.66 -10.75 3.03
N ILE A 95 7.95 -9.68 3.78
CA ILE A 95 9.28 -9.43 4.35
C ILE A 95 9.70 -10.57 5.28
N LYS A 96 8.83 -11.00 6.21
CA LYS A 96 9.11 -12.09 7.14
C LYS A 96 9.44 -13.42 6.43
N ASN A 97 8.80 -13.66 5.30
CA ASN A 97 8.94 -14.89 4.52
C ASN A 97 10.00 -14.80 3.41
N ASN A 98 10.71 -13.67 3.29
CA ASN A 98 11.63 -13.38 2.18
C ASN A 98 10.99 -13.52 0.78
N ASP A 99 9.68 -13.26 0.65
CA ASP A 99 9.01 -13.22 -0.65
C ASP A 99 9.05 -11.79 -1.21
N PHE A 100 10.10 -11.47 -1.94
CA PHE A 100 10.31 -10.13 -2.50
C PHE A 100 9.78 -9.95 -3.93
N ARG A 101 9.03 -10.93 -4.46
CA ARG A 101 8.50 -10.86 -5.83
C ARG A 101 7.56 -9.67 -6.00
N LEU A 102 7.81 -8.89 -7.05
CA LEU A 102 7.05 -7.67 -7.34
C LEU A 102 5.82 -7.99 -8.20
N TYR A 103 4.72 -7.30 -7.94
CA TYR A 103 3.49 -7.43 -8.70
C TYR A 103 3.62 -6.81 -10.09
N VAL A 104 3.20 -7.55 -11.10
CA VAL A 104 3.07 -7.11 -12.49
C VAL A 104 1.64 -7.32 -12.99
N LEU A 105 1.19 -6.44 -13.87
CA LEU A 105 -0.11 -6.59 -14.54
C LEU A 105 0.00 -7.64 -15.65
N ALA A 106 -1.01 -8.51 -15.81
CA ALA A 106 -1.06 -9.45 -16.93
C ALA A 106 -1.56 -8.75 -18.22
N SER A 107 -0.78 -7.78 -18.70
CA SER A 107 -1.03 -7.05 -19.95
C SER A 107 0.22 -7.03 -20.82
N ARG A 108 0.15 -6.35 -21.98
CA ARG A 108 1.30 -6.22 -22.87
C ARG A 108 2.45 -5.53 -22.13
N GLY A 109 3.60 -6.20 -22.09
CA GLY A 109 4.81 -5.68 -21.45
C GLY A 109 4.88 -5.88 -19.93
N ASN A 110 3.87 -6.49 -19.30
CA ASN A 110 3.82 -6.77 -17.86
C ASN A 110 4.25 -5.58 -16.98
N PRO A 111 3.57 -4.42 -17.09
CA PRO A 111 3.99 -3.24 -16.34
C PRO A 111 3.98 -3.53 -14.85
N MET A 112 4.99 -3.02 -14.16
CA MET A 112 5.17 -3.14 -12.71
C MET A 112 4.75 -1.81 -12.05
N PRO A 113 3.54 -1.72 -11.46
CA PRO A 113 3.05 -0.48 -10.89
C PRO A 113 4.00 0.06 -9.81
N GLY A 114 4.15 1.38 -9.75
CA GLY A 114 5.04 2.05 -8.80
C GLY A 114 6.54 2.00 -9.13
N ILE A 115 6.95 1.31 -10.18
CA ILE A 115 8.36 1.16 -10.58
C ILE A 115 8.61 1.82 -11.94
N ALA A 116 9.65 2.65 -12.01
CA ALA A 116 10.05 3.33 -13.23
C ALA A 116 10.43 2.34 -14.35
N VAL A 117 10.02 2.62 -15.58
CA VAL A 117 10.12 1.70 -16.74
C VAL A 117 11.55 1.22 -16.98
N ASP A 118 12.53 2.12 -16.83
CA ASP A 118 13.96 1.83 -16.97
C ASP A 118 14.52 0.89 -15.88
N GLN A 119 13.83 0.76 -14.75
CA GLN A 119 14.21 -0.11 -13.64
C GLN A 119 13.51 -1.47 -13.66
N GLN A 120 12.37 -1.59 -14.36
CA GLN A 120 11.51 -2.79 -14.27
C GLN A 120 12.25 -4.07 -14.65
N GLN A 121 13.06 -4.05 -15.72
CA GLN A 121 13.80 -5.24 -16.14
C GLN A 121 14.86 -5.67 -15.11
N ALA A 122 15.58 -4.71 -14.53
CA ALA A 122 16.60 -4.99 -13.52
C ALA A 122 15.96 -5.56 -12.25
N LEU A 123 14.85 -4.96 -11.80
CA LEU A 123 14.14 -5.42 -10.60
C LEU A 123 13.41 -6.74 -10.80
N ALA A 124 12.89 -7.01 -12.00
CA ALA A 124 12.30 -8.30 -12.31
C ALA A 124 13.32 -9.45 -12.18
N LYS A 125 14.58 -9.22 -12.59
CA LYS A 125 15.67 -10.19 -12.41
C LYS A 125 16.08 -10.33 -10.95
N LEU A 126 16.22 -9.21 -10.24
CA LEU A 126 16.72 -9.18 -8.87
C LEU A 126 15.72 -9.72 -7.84
N CYS A 127 14.45 -9.35 -8.00
CA CYS A 127 13.40 -9.59 -7.01
C CYS A 127 12.42 -10.68 -7.43
N GLY A 128 12.44 -11.08 -8.70
CA GLY A 128 11.38 -11.88 -9.29
C GLY A 128 10.06 -11.11 -9.44
N THR A 129 9.08 -11.75 -10.06
CA THR A 129 7.76 -11.15 -10.30
C THR A 129 6.62 -12.13 -10.01
N LYS A 130 5.44 -11.58 -9.79
CA LYS A 130 4.17 -12.32 -9.69
C LYS A 130 3.04 -11.48 -10.29
N PHE A 131 2.03 -12.13 -10.88
CA PHE A 131 0.90 -11.40 -11.46
C PHE A 131 -0.05 -10.88 -10.37
N ILE A 132 -0.64 -9.72 -10.61
CA ILE A 132 -1.77 -9.21 -9.81
C ILE A 132 -2.97 -10.15 -10.04
N PRO A 133 -3.48 -10.85 -8.99
CA PRO A 133 -4.54 -11.83 -9.18
C PRO A 133 -5.82 -11.19 -9.73
N GLY A 134 -6.33 -11.73 -10.83
CA GLY A 134 -7.57 -11.26 -11.46
C GLY A 134 -7.41 -10.02 -12.35
N ALA A 135 -6.25 -9.36 -12.38
CA ALA A 135 -6.04 -8.16 -13.18
C ALA A 135 -5.47 -8.48 -14.56
N GLY A 136 -6.04 -7.90 -15.62
CA GLY A 136 -5.62 -8.10 -17.01
C GLY A 136 -5.89 -6.87 -17.90
N ASP A 137 -5.79 -7.05 -19.22
CA ASP A 137 -5.90 -5.97 -20.23
C ASP A 137 -7.33 -5.51 -20.51
N THR A 138 -8.35 -6.21 -20.01
CA THR A 138 -9.77 -5.95 -20.34
C THR A 138 -10.53 -5.34 -19.16
N LEU A 139 -11.16 -4.18 -19.39
CA LEU A 139 -12.16 -3.60 -18.48
C LEU A 139 -13.57 -4.06 -18.90
N LEU A 140 -14.41 -4.39 -17.92
CA LEU A 140 -15.69 -5.08 -18.15
C LEU A 140 -16.88 -4.17 -17.86
N ASN A 141 -16.94 -3.65 -16.63
CA ASN A 141 -17.94 -2.68 -16.19
C ASN A 141 -17.33 -1.73 -15.16
N GLN A 142 -18.11 -0.78 -14.67
CA GLN A 142 -17.66 0.22 -13.72
C GLN A 142 -17.16 -0.40 -12.40
N TYR A 143 -17.84 -1.43 -11.90
CA TYR A 143 -17.39 -2.13 -10.68
C TYR A 143 -16.04 -2.81 -10.88
N HIS A 144 -15.85 -3.52 -12.01
CA HIS A 144 -14.56 -4.10 -12.38
C HIS A 144 -13.46 -3.04 -12.48
N GLN A 145 -13.75 -1.89 -13.07
CA GLN A 145 -12.80 -0.79 -13.16
C GLN A 145 -12.38 -0.29 -11.77
N THR A 146 -13.32 -0.11 -10.84
CA THR A 146 -13.00 0.28 -9.46
C THR A 146 -12.13 -0.78 -8.76
N LEU A 147 -12.39 -2.07 -8.97
CA LEU A 147 -11.53 -3.13 -8.44
C LEU A 147 -10.12 -3.10 -9.07
N MET A 148 -10.02 -2.84 -10.37
CA MET A 148 -8.74 -2.70 -11.08
C MET A 148 -7.92 -1.53 -10.56
N GLU A 149 -8.54 -0.37 -10.35
CA GLU A 149 -7.87 0.81 -9.77
C GLU A 149 -7.32 0.49 -8.37
N LYS A 150 -8.13 -0.14 -7.50
CA LYS A 150 -7.68 -0.60 -6.18
C LYS A 150 -6.52 -1.60 -6.26
N ALA A 151 -6.58 -2.55 -7.20
CA ALA A 151 -5.53 -3.54 -7.41
C ALA A 151 -4.20 -2.90 -7.84
N LEU A 152 -4.27 -1.89 -8.72
CA LEU A 152 -3.09 -1.15 -9.19
C LEU A 152 -2.49 -0.30 -8.08
N THR A 153 -3.30 0.42 -7.30
CA THR A 153 -2.83 1.18 -6.12
C THR A 153 -2.19 0.25 -5.08
N TYR A 154 -2.81 -0.89 -4.81
CA TYR A 154 -2.24 -1.90 -3.93
C TYR A 154 -0.88 -2.39 -4.43
N ALA A 155 -0.78 -2.74 -5.73
CA ALA A 155 0.46 -3.22 -6.32
C ALA A 155 1.56 -2.17 -6.32
N GLU A 156 1.24 -0.90 -6.58
CA GLU A 156 2.18 0.21 -6.51
C GLU A 156 2.82 0.35 -5.14
N GLN A 157 1.99 0.42 -4.09
CA GLN A 157 2.48 0.54 -2.71
C GLN A 157 3.33 -0.67 -2.31
N PHE A 158 2.84 -1.88 -2.62
CA PHE A 158 3.56 -3.13 -2.34
C PHE A 158 4.92 -3.16 -3.03
N ASN A 159 4.98 -2.80 -4.31
CA ASN A 159 6.20 -2.83 -5.11
C ASN A 159 7.22 -1.80 -4.65
N GLN A 160 6.79 -0.58 -4.35
CA GLN A 160 7.68 0.48 -3.85
C GLN A 160 8.35 0.06 -2.55
N THR A 161 7.59 -0.54 -1.61
CA THR A 161 8.16 -1.03 -0.36
C THR A 161 9.08 -2.23 -0.59
N LEU A 162 8.60 -3.30 -1.24
CA LEU A 162 9.40 -4.52 -1.36
C LEU A 162 10.61 -4.38 -2.27
N SER A 163 10.58 -3.52 -3.29
CA SER A 163 11.76 -3.27 -4.12
C SER A 163 12.93 -2.71 -3.31
N THR A 164 12.65 -1.95 -2.23
CA THR A 164 13.69 -1.45 -1.32
C THR A 164 14.27 -2.58 -0.48
N HIS A 165 13.41 -3.45 0.08
CA HIS A 165 13.85 -4.61 0.87
C HIS A 165 14.63 -5.63 0.03
N CYS A 166 14.16 -5.90 -1.18
CA CYS A 166 14.82 -6.77 -2.16
C CYS A 166 16.24 -6.30 -2.49
N LYS A 167 16.44 -5.00 -2.76
CA LYS A 167 17.77 -4.45 -3.06
C LYS A 167 18.78 -4.67 -1.94
N SER A 168 18.31 -4.79 -0.69
CA SER A 168 19.15 -5.09 0.47
C SER A 168 19.30 -6.58 0.75
N ASN A 169 18.40 -7.43 0.23
CA ASN A 169 18.38 -8.88 0.41
C ASN A 169 17.94 -9.54 -0.92
N PRO A 170 18.82 -9.57 -1.93
CA PRO A 170 18.46 -10.12 -3.23
C PRO A 170 18.13 -11.61 -3.11
N LEU A 171 17.25 -12.11 -3.98
CA LEU A 171 16.98 -13.54 -4.04
C LEU A 171 18.23 -14.24 -4.58
N ASP A 172 18.80 -15.17 -3.80
CA ASP A 172 19.89 -16.03 -4.26
C ASP A 172 19.33 -16.97 -5.36
N GLU A 173 19.77 -16.77 -6.62
CA GLU A 173 19.46 -17.64 -7.77
C GLU A 173 20.11 -19.03 -7.66
#